data_AF-A0A6H1BZ75-F1
#
_entry.id   AF-A0A6H1BZ75-F1
#
_cell.length_a   1.000
_cell.length_b   1.000
_cell.length_c   1.000
_cell.angle_alpha   90.00
_cell.angle_beta   90.00
_cell.angle_gamma   90.00
#
_symmetry.space_group_name_H-M   'P 1'
#
loop_
_entity.id
_entity.type
_entity.pdbx_description
1 polymer ?
#
loop_
_entity_poly.entity_id
_entity_poly.type
_entity_poly.pdbx_seq_one_letter_code
_entity_poly.pdbx_strand_id
1 'polypeptide(L)'
;MTASSHQRRQVQRCLAALAQLRLISRGDQQRVAATIAREDRRPTCYNLTMRRATHRHPAPAHGVTAERPRGDTHVTRTVLEPRAEPAASRPTPPARAAKAAQRQHHPQVEKLAVACRRAGLTARFDTLTAEKASMIAHAVDVHGIDALVRAALERHRPQDPARSAAAWIPTWQELRPPRPKLPPTCGNCDEYGWRPDDELGRAVRCPCRRIGFEWPEAPIGVPSARRRADPRAAHDRTHRTLYASSA
;
A
#
# COMPACT_ATOMS: atom_id res chain seq x y z
N MET A 1 -10.06 -39.76 0.41
CA MET A 1 -9.20 -38.75 1.08
C MET A 1 -9.77 -38.45 2.47
N THR A 2 -9.16 -38.99 3.52
CA THR A 2 -9.52 -38.69 4.91
C THR A 2 -8.74 -37.46 5.36
N ALA A 3 -9.43 -36.37 5.73
CA ALA A 3 -8.78 -35.26 6.41
C ALA A 3 -8.07 -35.80 7.66
N SER A 4 -6.83 -35.37 7.92
CA SER A 4 -6.06 -35.82 9.09
C SER A 4 -6.89 -35.57 10.35
N SER A 5 -7.01 -36.59 11.21
CA SER A 5 -7.84 -36.55 12.43
C SER A 5 -7.54 -35.33 13.32
N HIS A 6 -6.30 -34.84 13.27
CA HIS A 6 -5.85 -33.62 13.92
C HIS A 6 -6.59 -32.36 13.43
N GLN A 7 -6.71 -32.19 12.10
CA GLN A 7 -7.41 -31.05 11.50
C GLN A 7 -8.89 -31.05 11.89
N ARG A 8 -9.54 -32.22 11.95
CA ARG A 8 -10.94 -32.33 12.35
C ARG A 8 -11.17 -31.89 13.81
N ARG A 9 -10.30 -32.31 14.73
CA ARG A 9 -10.36 -31.88 16.15
C ARG A 9 -10.12 -30.39 16.31
N GLN A 10 -9.17 -29.82 15.55
CA GLN A 10 -8.90 -28.39 15.58
C GLN A 10 -10.10 -27.56 15.10
N VAL A 11 -10.72 -27.96 13.98
CA VAL A 11 -11.94 -27.30 13.47
C VAL A 11 -13.07 -27.37 14.49
N GLN A 12 -13.28 -28.53 15.13
CA GLN A 12 -14.30 -28.68 16.17
C GLN A 12 -14.05 -27.75 17.37
N ARG A 13 -12.79 -27.61 17.83
CA ARG A 13 -12.45 -26.67 18.92
C ARG A 13 -12.72 -25.22 18.53
N CYS A 14 -12.35 -24.80 17.32
CA CYS A 14 -12.64 -23.44 16.85
C CYS A 14 -14.14 -23.15 16.76
N LEU A 15 -14.93 -24.10 16.24
CA LEU A 15 -16.39 -23.95 16.16
C LEU A 15 -17.02 -23.86 17.56
N ALA A 16 -16.56 -24.66 18.52
CA ALA A 16 -17.01 -24.57 19.90
C ALA A 16 -16.71 -23.20 20.53
N ALA A 17 -15.50 -22.66 20.31
CA ALA A 17 -15.13 -21.33 20.80
C ALA A 17 -15.99 -20.21 20.18
N LEU A 18 -16.25 -20.27 18.87
CA LEU A 18 -17.12 -19.29 18.19
C LEU A 18 -18.57 -19.34 18.67
N ALA A 19 -19.08 -20.55 18.96
CA ALA A 19 -20.41 -20.73 19.54
C ALA A 19 -20.48 -20.18 20.98
N GLN A 20 -19.45 -20.40 21.79
CA GLN A 20 -19.35 -19.85 23.16
C GLN A 20 -19.34 -18.32 23.15
N LEU A 21 -18.69 -17.70 22.17
CA LEU A 21 -18.69 -16.25 21.96
C LEU A 21 -20.01 -15.71 21.35
N ARG A 22 -21.00 -16.58 21.09
CA ARG A 22 -22.28 -16.25 20.43
C ARG A 22 -22.12 -15.54 19.08
N LEU A 23 -21.01 -15.79 18.37
CA LEU A 23 -20.75 -15.31 17.00
C LEU A 23 -21.36 -16.22 15.94
N ILE A 24 -21.58 -17.49 16.32
CA ILE A 24 -22.34 -18.46 15.55
C ILE A 24 -23.35 -19.15 16.45
N SER A 25 -24.48 -19.55 15.88
CA SER A 25 -25.42 -20.46 16.51
C SER A 25 -25.57 -21.72 15.67
N ARG A 26 -25.92 -22.85 16.28
CA ARG A 26 -26.17 -24.08 15.52
C ARG A 26 -27.43 -23.86 14.69
N GLY A 27 -27.32 -24.06 13.37
CA GLY A 27 -28.44 -23.91 12.47
C GLY A 27 -29.45 -25.04 12.62
N ASP A 28 -30.66 -24.83 12.11
CA ASP A 28 -31.71 -25.84 12.08
C ASP A 28 -31.30 -27.00 11.17
N GLN A 29 -30.90 -28.11 11.79
CA GLN A 29 -30.43 -29.30 11.08
C GLN A 29 -31.60 -30.03 10.40
N GLN A 30 -32.83 -29.89 10.88
CA GLN A 30 -33.99 -30.55 10.26
C GLN A 30 -34.31 -29.92 8.92
N ARG A 31 -34.29 -28.59 8.85
CA ARG A 31 -34.50 -27.85 7.61
C ARG A 31 -33.47 -28.19 6.53
N VAL A 32 -32.21 -28.39 6.91
CA VAL A 32 -31.15 -28.78 5.97
C VAL A 32 -31.21 -30.26 5.62
N ALA A 33 -31.54 -31.12 6.58
CA ALA A 33 -31.76 -32.55 6.30
C ALA A 33 -32.91 -32.78 5.30
N ALA A 34 -33.98 -31.99 5.38
CA ALA A 34 -35.10 -32.07 4.44
C ALA A 34 -34.73 -31.70 2.99
N THR A 35 -33.61 -31.00 2.78
CA THR A 35 -33.18 -30.51 1.45
C THR A 35 -32.06 -31.33 0.82
N ILE A 36 -31.48 -32.30 1.53
CA ILE A 36 -30.38 -33.13 1.04
C ILE A 36 -30.82 -34.60 1.04
N ALA A 37 -31.00 -35.17 -0.15
CA ALA A 37 -31.53 -36.53 -0.34
C ALA A 37 -30.57 -37.69 0.05
N ARG A 38 -29.35 -37.41 0.52
CA ARG A 38 -28.33 -38.44 0.80
C ARG A 38 -28.16 -38.66 2.31
N GLU A 39 -28.35 -39.89 2.76
CA GLU A 39 -28.34 -40.28 4.18
C GLU A 39 -26.94 -40.24 4.82
N ASP A 40 -25.87 -40.45 4.05
CA ASP A 40 -24.59 -40.84 4.66
C ASP A 40 -23.79 -39.70 5.31
N ARG A 41 -24.07 -38.42 5.00
CA ARG A 41 -23.33 -37.29 5.61
C ARG A 41 -24.19 -36.04 5.70
N ARG A 42 -25.02 -35.95 6.74
CA ARG A 42 -25.73 -34.70 7.06
C ARG A 42 -24.71 -33.62 7.45
N PRO A 43 -24.53 -32.56 6.65
CA PRO A 43 -23.59 -31.50 6.99
C PRO A 43 -24.07 -30.76 8.25
N THR A 44 -23.15 -30.42 9.14
CA THR A 44 -23.48 -29.61 10.31
C THR A 44 -23.55 -28.14 9.92
N CYS A 45 -24.73 -27.55 10.00
CA CYS A 45 -24.93 -26.13 9.68
C CYS A 45 -24.79 -25.21 10.89
N TYR A 46 -24.22 -24.03 10.68
CA TYR A 46 -24.09 -22.96 11.66
C TYR A 46 -24.59 -21.64 11.05
N ASN A 47 -25.40 -20.89 11.81
CA ASN A 47 -25.86 -19.56 11.45
C ASN A 47 -24.88 -18.51 12.00
N LEU A 48 -24.53 -17.52 11.18
CA LEU A 48 -23.68 -16.40 11.59
C LEU A 48 -24.55 -15.29 12.18
N THR A 49 -24.34 -14.94 13.45
CA THR A 49 -24.98 -13.81 14.10
C THR A 49 -24.19 -12.54 13.80
N MET A 50 -24.40 -11.95 12.63
CA MET A 50 -23.92 -10.60 12.38
C MET A 50 -24.79 -9.62 13.17
N ARG A 51 -24.22 -8.96 14.18
CA ARG A 51 -24.84 -7.77 14.79
C ARG A 51 -24.98 -6.71 13.71
N ARG A 52 -26.15 -6.63 13.08
CA ARG A 52 -26.52 -5.50 12.25
C ARG A 52 -26.42 -4.28 13.16
N ALA A 53 -25.44 -3.42 12.92
CA ALA A 53 -25.41 -2.10 13.52
C ALA A 53 -26.74 -1.45 13.13
N THR A 54 -27.60 -1.22 14.13
CA THR A 54 -28.83 -0.46 13.96
C THR A 54 -28.46 0.98 13.73
N HIS A 55 -28.00 1.29 12.52
CA HIS A 55 -28.08 2.65 12.02
C HIS A 55 -29.57 2.93 11.85
N ARG A 56 -30.18 3.54 12.86
CA ARG A 56 -31.47 4.23 12.73
C ARG A 56 -31.24 5.34 11.72
N HIS A 57 -31.54 5.06 10.46
CA HIS A 57 -31.77 6.11 9.49
C HIS A 57 -33.07 6.83 9.87
N PRO A 58 -33.08 8.15 10.07
CA PRO A 58 -34.32 8.91 10.10
C PRO A 58 -34.96 8.84 8.72
N ALA A 59 -36.23 8.44 8.69
CA ALA A 59 -37.03 8.40 7.48
C ALA A 59 -37.31 9.81 6.96
N PRO A 60 -37.18 10.07 5.66
CA PRO A 60 -37.99 11.07 5.01
C PRO A 60 -39.29 10.41 4.54
N ALA A 61 -40.41 10.90 5.09
CA ALA A 61 -41.72 10.70 4.52
C ALA A 61 -41.76 11.44 3.17
N HIS A 62 -41.99 10.72 2.07
CA HIS A 62 -42.84 11.13 0.96
C HIS A 62 -42.97 9.95 -0.01
N GLY A 63 -44.21 9.55 -0.25
CA GLY A 63 -44.56 8.40 -1.07
C GLY A 63 -44.35 8.65 -2.55
N VAL A 64 -43.91 7.60 -3.24
CA VAL A 64 -44.26 7.34 -4.64
C VAL A 64 -44.44 5.83 -4.76
N THR A 65 -45.69 5.43 -5.00
CA THR A 65 -46.08 4.11 -5.47
C THR A 65 -45.50 3.88 -6.86
N ALA A 66 -44.59 2.92 -6.97
CA ALA A 66 -44.25 2.30 -8.23
C ALA A 66 -44.25 0.79 -8.00
N GLU A 67 -45.39 0.17 -8.34
CA GLU A 67 -45.49 -1.26 -8.54
C GLU A 67 -44.54 -1.64 -9.68
N ARG A 68 -43.51 -2.43 -9.38
CA ARG A 68 -42.77 -3.17 -10.39
C ARG A 68 -42.80 -4.66 -10.02
N PRO A 69 -43.19 -5.54 -10.95
CA PRO A 69 -43.31 -6.96 -10.68
C PRO A 69 -41.94 -7.57 -10.34
N ARG A 70 -41.95 -8.32 -9.24
CA ARG A 70 -40.84 -9.02 -8.63
C ARG A 70 -40.52 -10.27 -9.47
N GLY A 71 -39.54 -10.17 -10.35
CA GLY A 71 -38.96 -11.33 -11.03
C GLY A 71 -38.06 -12.11 -10.08
N ASP A 72 -38.62 -13.11 -9.40
CA ASP A 72 -37.86 -14.14 -8.69
C ASP A 72 -37.06 -14.95 -9.71
N THR A 73 -35.80 -14.56 -9.92
CA THR A 73 -34.81 -15.39 -10.61
C THR A 73 -34.03 -16.17 -9.57
N HIS A 74 -34.50 -17.39 -9.31
CA HIS A 74 -33.67 -18.41 -8.69
C HIS A 74 -32.50 -18.75 -9.61
N VAL A 75 -31.33 -18.17 -9.34
CA VAL A 75 -30.08 -18.57 -10.01
C VAL A 75 -29.58 -19.86 -9.36
N THR A 76 -30.05 -20.99 -9.87
CA THR A 76 -29.49 -22.32 -9.60
C THR A 76 -28.17 -22.43 -10.35
N ARG A 77 -27.05 -22.16 -9.68
CA ARG A 77 -25.72 -22.38 -10.24
C ARG A 77 -25.38 -23.87 -10.17
N THR A 78 -25.76 -24.62 -11.21
CA THR A 78 -25.27 -25.97 -11.46
C THR A 78 -23.77 -25.90 -11.77
N VAL A 79 -22.95 -26.38 -10.83
CA VAL A 79 -21.53 -26.64 -11.07
C VAL A 79 -21.43 -27.98 -11.78
N LEU A 80 -21.11 -27.94 -13.08
CA LEU A 80 -20.72 -29.11 -13.85
C LEU A 80 -19.48 -29.75 -13.21
N GLU A 81 -19.56 -31.05 -12.92
CA GLU A 81 -18.42 -31.86 -12.50
C GLU A 81 -17.39 -31.97 -13.64
N PRO A 82 -16.09 -31.75 -13.38
CA PRO A 82 -15.04 -32.08 -14.33
C PRO A 82 -14.79 -33.58 -14.37
N ARG A 83 -15.04 -34.17 -15.55
CA ARG A 83 -14.67 -35.54 -15.93
C ARG A 83 -13.15 -35.73 -15.79
N ALA A 84 -12.76 -36.78 -15.07
CA ALA A 84 -11.37 -37.16 -14.90
C ALA A 84 -10.85 -37.92 -16.14
N GLU A 85 -9.72 -37.48 -16.68
CA GLU A 85 -8.75 -38.35 -17.35
C GLU A 85 -7.43 -38.36 -16.57
N PRO A 86 -6.70 -39.50 -16.53
CA PRO A 86 -5.50 -39.65 -15.73
C PRO A 86 -4.23 -39.47 -16.56
N ALA A 87 -3.27 -38.67 -16.09
CA ALA A 87 -1.84 -39.02 -16.13
C ALA A 87 -1.00 -37.93 -15.45
N ALA A 88 -0.22 -38.38 -14.48
CA ALA A 88 1.11 -37.90 -14.09
C ALA A 88 1.40 -36.40 -14.23
N SER A 89 1.40 -35.68 -13.10
CA SER A 89 2.53 -34.83 -12.69
C SER A 89 2.38 -34.35 -11.24
N ARG A 90 3.51 -34.30 -10.54
CA ARG A 90 3.69 -33.98 -9.12
C ARG A 90 2.94 -32.68 -8.71
N PRO A 91 2.41 -32.58 -7.48
CA PRO A 91 1.75 -31.36 -7.04
C PRO A 91 2.77 -30.26 -6.76
N THR A 92 2.82 -29.27 -7.65
CA THR A 92 3.40 -27.95 -7.42
C THR A 92 2.65 -27.29 -6.24
N PRO A 93 3.34 -26.62 -5.29
CA PRO A 93 2.68 -25.99 -4.14
C PRO A 93 1.65 -24.93 -4.59
N PRO A 94 0.52 -24.78 -3.88
CA PRO A 94 -0.58 -23.94 -4.32
C PRO A 94 -0.16 -22.47 -4.40
N ALA A 95 -0.44 -21.83 -5.54
CA ALA A 95 -0.15 -20.44 -5.89
C ALA A 95 -0.59 -19.37 -4.85
N ARG A 96 -1.35 -19.74 -3.82
CA ARG A 96 -1.68 -18.87 -2.68
C ARG A 96 -0.50 -18.60 -1.74
N ALA A 97 0.45 -19.53 -1.61
CA ALA A 97 1.65 -19.30 -0.79
C ALA A 97 2.64 -18.33 -1.48
N ALA A 98 2.74 -18.40 -2.81
CA ALA A 98 3.59 -17.51 -3.60
C ALA A 98 3.13 -16.03 -3.53
N LYS A 99 1.82 -15.76 -3.48
CA LYS A 99 1.29 -14.38 -3.33
C LYS A 99 1.58 -13.74 -1.96
N ALA A 100 1.79 -14.52 -0.91
CA ALA A 100 2.15 -13.99 0.41
C ALA A 100 3.62 -13.60 0.48
N ALA A 101 4.50 -14.31 -0.24
CA ALA A 101 5.94 -14.06 -0.27
C ALA A 101 6.36 -12.85 -1.14
N GLN A 102 5.45 -12.33 -1.98
CA GLN A 102 5.70 -11.22 -2.89
C GLN A 102 5.08 -9.89 -2.44
N ARG A 103 4.84 -9.73 -1.14
CA ARG A 103 4.67 -8.39 -0.58
C ARG A 103 6.02 -7.70 -0.69
N GLN A 104 6.20 -6.86 -1.70
CA GLN A 104 7.37 -6.00 -1.80
C GLN A 104 7.42 -5.12 -0.55
N HIS A 105 8.24 -5.53 0.41
CA HIS A 105 8.49 -4.79 1.64
C HIS A 105 9.31 -3.56 1.27
N HIS A 106 8.64 -2.41 1.19
CA HIS A 106 9.32 -1.13 1.06
C HIS A 106 9.67 -0.62 2.46
N PRO A 107 10.95 -0.60 2.88
CA PRO A 107 11.34 -0.16 4.22
C PRO A 107 10.95 1.29 4.49
N GLN A 108 10.84 2.12 3.45
CA GLN A 108 10.35 3.50 3.53
C GLN A 108 8.87 3.59 3.92
N VAL A 109 8.03 2.68 3.40
CA VAL A 109 6.60 2.63 3.72
C VAL A 109 6.40 2.21 5.18
N GLU A 110 7.24 1.33 5.71
CA GLU A 110 7.21 0.96 7.13
C GLU A 110 7.62 2.12 8.04
N LYS A 111 8.67 2.87 7.68
CA LYS A 111 9.06 4.09 8.40
C LYS A 111 7.95 5.13 8.40
N LEU A 112 7.30 5.34 7.25
CA LEU A 112 6.12 6.21 7.14
C LEU A 112 4.98 5.71 8.03
N ALA A 113 4.69 4.41 8.04
CA ALA A 113 3.65 3.82 8.87
C ALA A 113 3.92 4.04 10.37
N VAL A 114 5.17 3.92 10.81
CA VAL A 114 5.58 4.23 12.20
C VAL A 114 5.37 5.72 12.50
N ALA A 115 5.78 6.62 11.58
CA ALA A 115 5.63 8.05 11.76
C ALA A 115 4.14 8.47 11.83
N CYS A 116 3.29 7.94 10.93
CA CYS A 116 1.85 8.15 10.97
C CYS A 116 1.24 7.70 12.30
N ARG A 117 1.62 6.52 12.82
CA ARG A 117 1.13 6.03 14.13
C ARG A 117 1.55 6.93 15.29
N ARG A 118 2.80 7.45 15.28
CA ARG A 118 3.27 8.43 16.28
C ARG A 118 2.48 9.73 16.23
N ALA A 119 2.01 10.12 15.03
CA ALA A 119 1.14 11.27 14.83
C ALA A 119 -0.35 11.00 15.13
N GLY A 120 -0.71 9.83 15.65
CA GLY A 120 -2.10 9.47 15.98
C GLY A 120 -2.96 8.98 14.80
N LEU A 121 -2.36 8.80 13.62
CA LEU A 121 -3.07 8.29 12.45
C LEU A 121 -3.16 6.76 12.51
N THR A 122 -4.37 6.21 12.50
CA THR A 122 -4.66 4.77 12.67
C THR A 122 -4.82 4.00 11.36
N ALA A 123 -4.41 4.57 10.23
CA ALA A 123 -4.62 3.93 8.92
C ALA A 123 -3.77 2.66 8.74
N ARG A 124 -4.34 1.65 8.06
CA ARG A 124 -3.65 0.40 7.78
C ARG A 124 -2.83 0.48 6.49
N PHE A 125 -1.60 -0.01 6.56
CA PHE A 125 -0.69 -0.15 5.41
C PHE A 125 -0.65 -1.59 4.86
N ASP A 126 -1.17 -2.57 5.62
CA ASP A 126 -1.14 -4.00 5.27
C ASP A 126 -2.00 -4.38 4.06
N THR A 127 -2.90 -3.47 3.66
CA THR A 127 -3.86 -3.66 2.56
C THR A 127 -3.41 -2.99 1.26
N LEU A 128 -2.19 -2.44 1.21
CA LEU A 128 -1.63 -1.82 0.02
C LEU A 128 -1.27 -2.88 -1.03
N THR A 129 -1.64 -2.62 -2.28
CA THR A 129 -1.10 -3.34 -3.44
C THR A 129 0.33 -2.90 -3.69
N ALA A 130 1.12 -3.73 -4.39
CA ALA A 130 2.52 -3.39 -4.72
C ALA A 130 2.63 -2.04 -5.45
N GLU A 131 1.75 -1.80 -6.43
CA GLU A 131 1.67 -0.53 -7.16
C GLU A 131 1.48 0.67 -6.22
N LYS A 132 0.51 0.60 -5.30
CA LYS A 132 0.26 1.67 -4.32
C LYS A 132 1.44 1.85 -3.36
N ALA A 133 2.09 0.77 -2.96
CA ALA A 133 3.30 0.85 -2.13
C ALA A 133 4.44 1.57 -2.86
N SER A 134 4.63 1.31 -4.15
CA SER A 134 5.61 2.01 -5.00
C SER A 134 5.30 3.49 -5.16
N MET A 135 4.02 3.86 -5.35
CA MET A 135 3.61 5.27 -5.41
C MET A 135 3.93 6.00 -4.10
N ILE A 136 3.69 5.34 -2.96
CA ILE A 136 3.99 5.91 -1.64
C ILE A 136 5.51 6.02 -1.44
N ALA A 137 6.27 5.00 -1.82
CA ALA A 137 7.73 5.04 -1.74
C ALA A 137 8.30 6.21 -2.56
N HIS A 138 7.83 6.39 -3.79
CA HIS A 138 8.21 7.53 -4.62
C HIS A 138 7.84 8.87 -3.99
N ALA A 139 6.65 9.00 -3.41
CA ALA A 139 6.25 10.22 -2.70
C ALA A 139 7.15 10.49 -1.47
N VAL A 140 7.59 9.44 -0.77
CA VAL A 140 8.54 9.55 0.35
C VAL A 140 9.90 10.06 -0.15
N ASP A 141 10.38 9.58 -1.29
CA ASP A 141 11.64 10.05 -1.89
C ASP A 141 11.59 11.52 -2.30
N VAL A 142 10.47 11.98 -2.85
CA VAL A 142 10.32 13.36 -3.35
C VAL A 142 10.06 14.36 -2.23
N HIS A 143 9.15 14.05 -1.30
CA HIS A 143 8.65 15.01 -0.31
C HIS A 143 9.20 14.77 1.10
N GLY A 144 9.67 13.56 1.39
CA GLY A 144 10.05 13.15 2.74
C GLY A 144 8.86 12.72 3.60
N ILE A 145 9.15 11.95 4.64
CA ILE A 145 8.14 11.36 5.54
C ILE A 145 7.32 12.45 6.25
N ASP A 146 7.96 13.49 6.77
CA ASP A 146 7.29 14.52 7.58
C ASP A 146 6.25 15.31 6.77
N ALA A 147 6.53 15.57 5.49
CA ALA A 147 5.60 16.26 4.61
C ALA A 147 4.35 15.41 4.34
N LEU A 148 4.53 14.10 4.11
CA LEU A 148 3.42 13.19 3.89
C LEU A 148 2.55 13.01 5.14
N VAL A 149 3.17 12.94 6.33
CA VAL A 149 2.44 12.85 7.60
C VAL A 149 1.61 14.12 7.83
N ARG A 150 2.18 15.30 7.58
CA ARG A 150 1.46 16.58 7.70
C ARG A 150 0.25 16.65 6.78
N ALA A 151 0.43 16.30 5.51
CA ALA A 151 -0.67 16.26 4.54
C ALA A 151 -1.77 15.26 4.94
N ALA A 152 -1.39 14.10 5.49
CA ALA A 152 -2.33 13.11 5.99
C ALA A 152 -3.11 13.61 7.22
N LEU A 153 -2.46 14.38 8.11
CA LEU A 153 -3.11 15.01 9.26
C LEU A 153 -4.12 16.09 8.84
N GLU A 154 -3.76 16.94 7.88
CA GLU A 154 -4.68 17.97 7.36
C GLU A 154 -5.95 17.37 6.77
N ARG A 155 -5.84 16.18 6.15
CA ARG A 155 -6.98 15.46 5.60
C ARG A 155 -7.73 14.59 6.61
N HIS A 156 -7.16 14.35 7.80
CA HIS A 156 -7.72 13.46 8.79
C HIS A 156 -9.00 14.05 9.41
N ARG A 157 -10.07 13.25 9.44
CA ARG A 157 -11.32 13.58 10.13
C ARG A 157 -11.50 12.64 11.32
N PRO A 158 -11.58 13.14 12.56
CA PRO A 158 -11.77 12.29 13.74
C PRO A 158 -13.05 11.46 13.70
N GLN A 159 -14.12 11.99 13.08
CA GLN A 159 -15.40 11.30 12.94
C GLN A 159 -15.40 10.22 11.84
N ASP A 160 -14.46 10.28 10.90
CA ASP A 160 -14.30 9.31 9.81
C ASP A 160 -12.81 9.10 9.51
N PRO A 161 -12.11 8.31 10.36
CA PRO A 161 -10.69 8.08 10.18
C PRO A 161 -10.44 7.21 8.95
N ALA A 162 -9.47 7.61 8.14
CA ALA A 162 -9.03 6.83 6.99
C ALA A 162 -8.60 5.41 7.43
N ARG A 163 -9.32 4.39 6.95
CA ARG A 163 -9.05 2.98 7.31
C ARG A 163 -7.79 2.42 6.65
N SER A 164 -7.38 3.00 5.52
CA SER A 164 -6.21 2.56 4.75
C SER A 164 -5.41 3.77 4.26
N ALA A 165 -4.08 3.64 4.25
CA ALA A 165 -3.17 4.65 3.72
C ALA A 165 -3.41 4.94 2.23
N ALA A 166 -4.05 4.02 1.50
CA ALA A 166 -4.44 4.22 0.10
C ALA A 166 -5.35 5.44 -0.10
N ALA A 167 -6.11 5.85 0.93
CA ALA A 167 -6.99 7.01 0.85
C ALA A 167 -6.23 8.35 0.75
N TRP A 168 -4.96 8.37 1.16
CA TRP A 168 -4.14 9.59 1.13
C TRP A 168 -3.28 9.71 -0.13
N ILE A 169 -3.22 8.67 -0.98
CA ILE A 169 -2.41 8.68 -2.20
C ILE A 169 -2.75 9.88 -3.10
N PRO A 170 -4.02 10.20 -3.39
CA PRO A 170 -4.34 11.37 -4.20
C PRO A 170 -3.80 12.67 -3.58
N THR A 171 -3.99 12.85 -2.27
CA THR A 171 -3.49 14.02 -1.54
C THR A 171 -1.96 14.11 -1.59
N TRP A 172 -1.26 12.98 -1.48
CA TRP A 172 0.19 12.94 -1.58
C TRP A 172 0.71 13.25 -2.98
N GLN A 173 -0.02 12.87 -4.03
CA GLN A 173 0.33 13.19 -5.42
C GLN A 173 0.09 14.66 -5.78
N GLU A 174 -0.86 15.32 -5.11
CA GLU A 174 -1.15 16.75 -5.29
C GLU A 174 -0.14 17.66 -4.55
N LEU A 175 0.71 17.09 -3.69
CA LEU A 175 1.74 17.86 -3.00
C LEU A 175 2.71 18.47 -4.01
N ARG A 176 2.93 19.78 -3.90
CA ARG A 176 3.99 20.42 -4.67
C ARG A 176 5.34 19.91 -4.18
N PRO A 177 6.26 19.53 -5.09
CA PRO A 177 7.60 19.13 -4.69
C PRO A 177 8.28 20.29 -3.94
N PRO A 178 9.06 19.98 -2.89
CA PRO A 178 9.78 21.01 -2.17
C PRO A 178 10.66 21.79 -3.14
N ARG A 179 10.62 23.13 -3.06
CA ARG A 179 11.48 23.95 -3.91
C ARG A 179 12.94 23.57 -3.64
N PRO A 180 13.75 23.34 -4.68
CA PRO A 180 15.17 23.09 -4.47
C PRO A 180 15.74 24.26 -3.68
N LYS A 181 16.50 23.96 -2.62
CA LYS A 181 17.20 24.99 -1.86
C LYS A 181 18.07 25.77 -2.85
N LEU A 182 17.92 27.09 -2.86
CA LEU A 182 18.77 27.93 -3.69
C LEU A 182 20.24 27.63 -3.35
N PRO A 183 21.15 27.63 -4.34
CA PRO A 183 22.57 27.49 -4.06
C PRO A 183 23.02 28.60 -3.08
N PRO A 184 24.13 28.41 -2.34
CA PRO A 184 24.68 29.48 -1.51
C PRO A 184 24.95 30.75 -2.35
N THR A 185 24.75 31.92 -1.76
CA THR A 185 25.10 33.22 -2.40
C THR A 185 26.60 33.46 -2.31
N CYS A 186 27.15 34.29 -3.21
CA CYS A 186 28.57 34.66 -3.19
C CYS A 186 28.89 35.78 -2.19
N GLY A 187 27.91 36.22 -1.41
CA GLY A 187 27.98 37.44 -0.60
C GLY A 187 27.86 38.75 -1.41
N ASN A 188 28.10 38.72 -2.73
CA ASN A 188 28.02 39.90 -3.62
C ASN A 188 26.67 40.03 -4.35
N CYS A 189 25.69 39.21 -3.99
CA CYS A 189 24.34 39.23 -4.55
C CYS A 189 23.30 39.00 -3.47
N ASP A 190 22.07 39.46 -3.73
CA ASP A 190 20.94 39.25 -2.85
C ASP A 190 20.45 37.78 -2.82
N GLU A 191 19.42 37.51 -2.00
CA GLU A 191 18.81 36.19 -1.90
C GLU A 191 18.35 35.65 -3.26
N TYR A 192 17.90 36.53 -4.16
CA TYR A 192 17.41 36.17 -5.48
C TYR A 192 18.52 36.06 -6.52
N GLY A 193 19.75 36.44 -6.22
CA GLY A 193 20.88 36.42 -7.15
C GLY A 193 21.02 37.66 -8.02
N TRP A 194 20.50 38.80 -7.60
CA TRP A 194 20.74 40.10 -8.23
C TRP A 194 21.93 40.81 -7.56
N ARG A 195 22.74 41.50 -8.36
CA ARG A 195 23.78 42.42 -7.89
C ARG A 195 23.21 43.84 -7.87
N PRO A 196 23.84 44.78 -7.13
CA PRO A 196 23.58 46.20 -7.31
C PRO A 196 23.67 46.58 -8.80
N ASP A 197 22.90 47.58 -9.20
CA ASP A 197 22.84 48.03 -10.59
C ASP A 197 24.25 48.37 -11.11
N ASP A 198 24.49 48.08 -12.40
CA ASP A 198 25.74 48.48 -13.06
C ASP A 198 25.85 50.01 -13.17
N GLU A 199 26.99 50.49 -13.67
CA GLU A 199 27.22 51.94 -13.88
C GLU A 199 26.20 52.59 -14.83
N LEU A 200 25.38 51.79 -15.51
CA LEU A 200 24.32 52.20 -16.43
C LEU A 200 22.91 52.03 -15.83
N GLY A 201 22.81 51.71 -14.54
CA GLY A 201 21.54 51.56 -13.83
C GLY A 201 20.76 50.29 -14.19
N ARG A 202 21.42 49.25 -14.72
CA ARG A 202 20.76 48.00 -15.11
C ARG A 202 20.94 46.93 -14.03
N ALA A 203 19.83 46.26 -13.72
CA ALA A 203 19.85 45.11 -12.84
C ALA A 203 20.63 43.94 -13.47
N VAL A 204 21.73 43.54 -12.84
CA VAL A 204 22.59 42.45 -13.32
C VAL A 204 22.39 41.17 -12.51
N ARG A 205 22.13 40.05 -13.20
CA ARG A 205 22.09 38.72 -12.58
C ARG A 205 23.49 38.25 -12.21
N CYS A 206 23.67 37.80 -10.97
CA CYS A 206 24.91 37.20 -10.49
C CYS A 206 25.24 35.93 -11.29
N PRO A 207 26.49 35.78 -11.79
CA PRO A 207 26.95 34.54 -12.42
C PRO A 207 26.83 33.33 -11.50
N CYS A 208 27.00 33.53 -10.19
CA CYS A 208 26.86 32.53 -9.14
C CYS A 208 25.49 31.82 -9.10
N ARG A 209 24.49 32.39 -9.78
CA ARG A 209 23.11 31.89 -9.85
C ARG A 209 22.78 31.27 -11.21
N ARG A 210 23.74 31.21 -12.14
CA ARG A 210 23.56 30.49 -13.42
C ARG A 210 23.66 28.98 -13.18
N ILE A 211 22.83 28.22 -13.90
CA ILE A 211 22.91 26.76 -13.93
C ILE A 211 24.28 26.38 -14.51
N GLY A 212 25.06 25.57 -13.78
CA GLY A 212 26.40 25.14 -14.18
C GLY A 212 27.55 26.06 -13.75
N PHE A 213 27.32 27.05 -12.89
CA PHE A 213 28.40 27.83 -12.28
C PHE A 213 29.19 26.95 -11.29
N GLU A 214 30.45 26.66 -11.63
CA GLU A 214 31.40 26.03 -10.70
C GLU A 214 32.02 27.09 -9.80
N TRP A 215 31.92 26.89 -8.49
CA TRP A 215 32.58 27.74 -7.51
C TRP A 215 34.08 27.43 -7.51
N PRO A 216 34.96 28.38 -7.85
CA PRO A 216 36.40 28.14 -7.89
C PRO A 216 36.97 27.87 -6.48
N GLU A 217 36.38 28.48 -5.45
CA GLU A 217 36.65 28.19 -4.04
C GLU A 217 35.33 28.20 -3.27
N ALA A 218 35.07 27.14 -2.49
CA ALA A 218 33.92 27.12 -1.60
C ALA A 218 34.16 28.17 -0.49
N PRO A 219 33.22 29.10 -0.23
CA PRO A 219 33.37 30.03 0.87
C PRO A 219 33.56 29.25 2.19
N ILE A 220 34.45 29.76 3.04
CA ILE A 220 34.83 29.13 4.32
C ILE A 220 33.55 28.82 5.11
N GLY A 221 33.29 27.53 5.35
CA GLY A 221 32.11 27.04 6.06
C GLY A 221 31.05 26.30 5.23
N VAL A 222 31.21 26.19 3.90
CA VAL A 222 30.29 25.40 3.05
C VAL A 222 30.99 24.09 2.62
N PRO A 223 30.43 22.90 2.90
CA PRO A 223 30.98 21.64 2.41
C PRO A 223 31.05 21.68 0.89
N SER A 224 32.28 21.66 0.35
CA SER A 224 32.51 21.58 -1.09
C SER A 224 31.83 20.32 -1.60
N ALA A 225 30.84 20.48 -2.48
CA ALA A 225 30.18 19.39 -3.19
C ALA A 225 31.14 18.78 -4.22
N ARG A 226 32.31 18.29 -3.77
CA ARG A 226 33.22 17.54 -4.63
C ARG A 226 32.59 16.18 -4.91
N ARG A 227 32.23 16.03 -6.19
CA ARG A 227 31.97 14.78 -6.93
C ARG A 227 30.71 14.03 -6.49
N ARG A 228 29.62 14.23 -7.25
CA ARG A 228 28.79 13.08 -7.61
C ARG A 228 29.72 12.10 -8.31
N ALA A 229 30.11 11.03 -7.63
CA ALA A 229 30.75 9.90 -8.25
C ALA A 229 29.80 9.39 -9.34
N ASP A 230 30.24 9.48 -10.59
CA ASP A 230 29.57 8.89 -11.73
C ASP A 230 29.64 7.36 -11.56
N PRO A 231 28.52 6.65 -11.38
CA PRO A 231 28.56 5.21 -11.14
C PRO A 231 28.99 4.40 -12.38
N ARG A 232 29.23 5.05 -13.52
CA ARG A 232 29.62 4.39 -14.78
C ARG A 232 31.12 4.13 -14.95
N ALA A 233 32.00 4.68 -14.10
CA ALA A 233 33.45 4.50 -14.26
C ALA A 233 34.04 3.28 -13.52
N ALA A 234 33.24 2.53 -12.77
CA ALA A 234 33.75 1.44 -11.90
C ALA A 234 33.73 0.03 -12.53
N HIS A 235 33.22 -0.14 -13.76
CA HIS A 235 33.10 -1.47 -14.37
C HIS A 235 34.22 -1.87 -15.34
N ASP A 236 35.19 -0.99 -15.60
CA ASP A 236 36.18 -1.23 -16.66
C ASP A 236 37.61 -1.49 -16.15
N ARG A 237 37.77 -1.78 -14.85
CA ARG A 237 39.10 -1.93 -14.22
C ARG A 237 39.36 -3.27 -13.53
N THR A 238 38.62 -4.32 -13.91
CA THR A 238 38.82 -5.68 -13.37
C THR A 238 39.16 -6.75 -14.42
N HIS A 239 39.28 -6.41 -15.71
CA HIS A 239 39.53 -7.43 -16.75
C HIS A 239 40.92 -7.44 -17.40
N ARG A 240 41.92 -6.72 -16.86
CA ARG A 240 43.22 -6.63 -17.54
C ARG A 240 44.43 -6.65 -16.61
N THR A 241 44.64 -7.74 -15.87
CA THR A 241 45.97 -8.21 -15.42
C THR A 241 45.87 -9.61 -14.79
N LEU A 242 45.52 -10.63 -15.58
CA LEU A 242 45.81 -12.03 -15.27
C LEU A 242 46.01 -12.76 -16.59
N TYR A 243 47.15 -12.58 -17.25
CA TYR A 243 47.77 -13.52 -18.20
C TYR A 243 49.10 -12.94 -18.67
N ALA A 244 50.16 -13.15 -17.89
CA ALA A 244 51.55 -13.04 -18.33
C ALA A 244 52.44 -13.83 -17.36
N SER A 245 52.31 -15.16 -17.38
CA SER A 245 53.28 -16.09 -16.80
C SER A 245 53.02 -17.46 -17.43
N SER A 246 53.65 -17.74 -18.56
CA SER A 246 53.98 -19.08 -19.08
C SER A 246 54.61 -18.95 -20.47
N ALA A 247 55.94 -18.92 -20.53
CA ALA A 247 56.79 -19.51 -21.57
C ALA A 247 58.26 -19.19 -21.23
#